data_AF-A0A3A4ZVT3-F1
#
_entry.id   AF-A0A3A4ZVT3-F1
#
_cell.length_a   1.000
_cell.length_b   1.000
_cell.length_c   1.000
_cell.angle_alpha   90.00
_cell.angle_beta   90.00
_cell.angle_gamma   90.00
#
_symmetry.space_group_name_H-M   'P 1'
#
loop_
_entity.id
_entity.type
_entity.pdbx_description
1 polymer ?
#
loop_
_entity_poly.entity_id
_entity_poly.type
_entity_poly.pdbx_seq_one_letter_code
_entity_poly.pdbx_strand_id
1 'polypeptide(L)'
;MIKKLISYFIVIVAGVAILYYANVSIIKEGVRRAVFEAETKINEIKSHKLNAINQARILLDARLKSGYDLENRPCLSEEIVPGWAVDVVHQPFEETDRMPKNQCQLFLQKKVKNIIFLDEYGHVIDNGIKLGL
;
A
#
# COMPACT_ATOMS: atom_id res chain seq x y z
N MET A 1 55.87 31.81 -22.84
CA MET A 1 55.62 30.66 -21.93
C MET A 1 54.23 30.70 -21.30
N ILE A 2 53.79 31.83 -20.72
CA ILE A 2 52.49 31.98 -20.01
C ILE A 2 51.25 31.58 -20.82
N LYS A 3 51.14 31.95 -22.11
CA LYS A 3 49.97 31.62 -22.95
C LYS A 3 49.72 30.11 -23.10
N LYS A 4 50.79 29.29 -23.14
CA LYS A 4 50.67 27.83 -23.20
C LYS A 4 50.16 27.26 -21.88
N LEU A 5 50.61 27.81 -20.75
CA LEU A 5 50.17 27.41 -19.41
C LEU A 5 48.66 27.66 -19.20
N ILE A 6 48.18 28.84 -19.62
CA ILE A 6 46.77 29.20 -19.56
C ILE A 6 45.92 28.24 -20.41
N SER A 7 46.38 27.91 -21.62
CA SER A 7 45.68 26.96 -22.49
C SER A 7 45.55 25.56 -21.87
N TYR A 8 46.60 25.04 -21.23
CA TYR A 8 46.53 23.75 -20.53
C TYR A 8 45.56 23.77 -19.35
N PHE A 9 45.57 24.83 -18.55
CA PHE A 9 44.67 24.97 -17.41
C PHE A 9 43.19 24.94 -17.83
N ILE A 10 42.85 25.66 -18.91
CA ILE A 10 41.47 25.68 -19.45
C ILE A 10 41.02 24.27 -19.84
N VAL A 11 41.87 23.50 -20.51
CA VAL A 11 41.55 22.12 -20.93
C VAL A 11 41.30 21.21 -19.72
N ILE A 12 42.13 21.33 -18.68
CA ILE A 12 41.98 20.53 -17.45
C ILE A 12 40.65 20.87 -16.76
N VAL A 13 40.36 22.15 -16.57
CA VAL A 13 39.11 22.59 -15.92
C VAL A 13 37.88 22.14 -16.71
N ALA A 14 37.89 22.28 -18.04
CA ALA A 14 36.81 21.80 -18.89
C ALA A 14 36.63 20.28 -18.78
N GLY A 15 37.73 19.51 -18.77
CA GLY A 15 37.71 18.06 -18.60
C GLY A 15 37.09 17.64 -17.27
N VAL A 16 37.50 18.28 -16.16
CA VAL A 16 36.93 18.02 -14.82
C VAL A 16 35.45 18.38 -14.77
N ALA A 17 35.04 19.51 -15.35
CA ALA A 17 33.64 19.91 -15.39
C ALA A 17 32.80 18.88 -16.17
N ILE A 18 33.27 18.43 -17.34
CA ILE A 18 32.58 17.41 -18.15
C ILE A 18 32.41 16.11 -17.36
N LEU A 19 33.46 15.62 -16.69
CA LEU A 19 33.40 14.42 -15.85
C LEU A 19 32.41 14.60 -14.69
N TYR A 20 32.41 15.76 -14.05
CA TYR A 20 31.45 16.07 -12.98
C TYR A 20 30.01 16.04 -13.49
N TYR A 21 29.72 16.73 -14.60
CA TYR A 21 28.38 16.75 -15.20
C TYR A 21 27.91 15.36 -15.64
N ALA A 22 28.81 14.55 -16.21
CA ALA A 22 28.50 13.19 -16.60
C ALA A 22 28.17 12.29 -15.39
N ASN A 23 28.92 12.42 -14.29
CA ASN A 23 28.61 11.70 -13.05
C ASN A 23 27.25 12.12 -12.47
N VAL A 24 26.94 13.42 -12.45
CA VAL A 24 25.65 13.93 -11.97
C VAL A 24 24.48 13.45 -12.84
N SER A 25 24.64 13.42 -14.17
CA SER A 25 23.57 12.93 -15.06
C SER A 25 23.28 11.45 -14.85
N ILE A 26 24.31 10.63 -14.71
CA ILE A 26 24.18 9.19 -14.42
C ILE A 26 23.44 8.97 -13.10
N ILE A 27 23.81 9.70 -12.04
CA ILE A 27 23.14 9.59 -10.73
C ILE A 27 21.66 10.00 -10.84
N LYS A 28 21.37 11.10 -11.55
CA LYS A 28 19.99 11.60 -11.72
C LYS A 28 19.09 10.60 -12.45
N GLU A 29 19.62 9.92 -13.47
CA GLU A 29 18.88 8.86 -14.17
C GLU A 29 18.63 7.65 -13.27
N GLY A 30 19.63 7.22 -12.50
CA GLY A 30 19.47 6.13 -11.53
C GLY A 30 18.38 6.42 -10.50
N VAL A 31 18.40 7.63 -9.92
CA VAL A 31 17.36 8.08 -8.97
C VAL A 31 15.98 8.11 -9.64
N ARG A 32 15.87 8.64 -10.86
CA ARG A 32 14.59 8.69 -11.59
C ARG A 32 14.00 7.29 -11.81
N ARG A 33 14.83 6.31 -12.19
CA ARG A 33 14.38 4.92 -12.37
C ARG A 33 13.88 4.32 -11.07
N ALA A 34 14.62 4.51 -9.97
CA ALA A 34 14.23 4.00 -8.66
C ALA A 34 12.91 4.63 -8.16
N VAL A 35 12.73 5.94 -8.35
CA VAL A 35 11.48 6.63 -8.03
C VAL A 35 10.32 6.08 -8.86
N PHE A 36 10.51 5.93 -10.17
CA PHE A 36 9.48 5.39 -11.05
C PHE A 36 9.06 3.96 -10.65
N GLU A 37 10.02 3.09 -10.34
CA GLU A 37 9.73 1.73 -9.87
C GLU A 37 8.98 1.72 -8.52
N ALA A 38 9.29 2.64 -7.61
CA ALA A 38 8.56 2.77 -6.37
C ALA A 38 7.12 3.24 -6.61
N GLU A 39 6.92 4.22 -7.50
CA GLU A 39 5.60 4.73 -7.86
C GLU A 39 4.72 3.66 -8.51
N THR A 40 5.26 2.83 -9.40
CA THR A 40 4.50 1.75 -10.03
C THR A 40 4.03 0.72 -9.00
N LYS A 41 4.91 0.30 -8.08
CA LYS A 41 4.55 -0.61 -6.97
C LYS A 41 3.50 0.00 -6.05
N ILE A 42 3.63 1.28 -5.71
CA ILE A 42 2.63 1.98 -4.87
C ILE A 42 1.27 2.02 -5.57
N ASN A 43 1.24 2.31 -6.87
CA ASN A 43 -0.01 2.37 -7.63
C ASN A 43 -0.67 0.99 -7.76
N GLU A 44 0.12 -0.06 -7.94
CA GLU A 44 -0.35 -1.45 -7.93
C GLU A 44 -0.98 -1.81 -6.57
N ILE A 45 -0.30 -1.52 -5.46
CA ILE A 45 -0.82 -1.78 -4.10
C ILE A 45 -2.13 -1.01 -3.86
N LYS A 46 -2.18 0.27 -4.26
CA LYS A 46 -3.39 1.09 -4.15
C LYS A 46 -4.54 0.50 -4.95
N SER A 47 -4.28 0.10 -6.20
CA SER A 47 -5.27 -0.54 -7.07
C SER A 47 -5.80 -1.84 -6.46
N HIS A 48 -4.91 -2.67 -5.92
CA HIS A 48 -5.29 -3.94 -5.29
C HIS A 48 -6.14 -3.73 -4.04
N LYS A 49 -5.77 -2.77 -3.17
CA LYS A 49 -6.58 -2.38 -1.99
C LYS A 49 -7.97 -1.89 -2.41
N LEU A 50 -8.05 -1.06 -3.45
CA LEU A 50 -9.33 -0.54 -3.94
C LEU A 50 -10.23 -1.66 -4.48
N ASN A 51 -9.67 -2.62 -5.22
CA ASN A 51 -10.39 -3.79 -5.68
C ASN A 51 -10.97 -4.60 -4.51
N ALA A 52 -10.14 -4.88 -3.49
CA ALA A 52 -10.58 -5.61 -2.30
C ALA A 52 -11.74 -4.90 -1.57
N ILE A 53 -11.66 -3.56 -1.41
CA ILE A 53 -12.72 -2.75 -0.79
C ILE A 53 -14.01 -2.80 -1.61
N ASN A 54 -13.93 -2.69 -2.94
CA ASN A 54 -15.10 -2.73 -3.80
C ASN A 54 -15.79 -4.10 -3.72
N GLN A 55 -15.03 -5.19 -3.75
CA GLN A 55 -15.58 -6.54 -3.60
C GLN A 55 -16.18 -6.76 -2.20
N ALA A 56 -15.55 -6.25 -1.15
CA ALA A 56 -16.07 -6.30 0.20
C ALA A 56 -17.45 -5.62 0.32
N ARG A 57 -17.62 -4.43 -0.27
CA ARG A 57 -18.91 -3.72 -0.29
C ARG A 57 -19.99 -4.46 -1.07
N ILE A 58 -19.64 -5.00 -2.24
CA ILE A 58 -20.56 -5.82 -3.04
C ILE A 58 -21.03 -7.04 -2.23
N LEU A 59 -20.10 -7.70 -1.53
CA LEU A 59 -20.42 -8.85 -0.69
C LEU A 59 -21.32 -8.47 0.47
N LEU A 60 -21.05 -7.35 1.15
CA LEU A 60 -21.88 -6.88 2.26
C LEU A 60 -23.31 -6.58 1.80
N ASP A 61 -23.47 -5.87 0.69
CA ASP A 61 -24.77 -5.58 0.08
C ASP A 61 -25.54 -6.86 -0.27
N ALA A 62 -24.87 -7.86 -0.84
CA ALA A 62 -25.47 -9.17 -1.12
C ALA A 62 -25.93 -9.89 0.17
N ARG A 63 -25.14 -9.81 1.25
CA ARG A 63 -25.48 -10.42 2.55
C ARG A 63 -26.68 -9.73 3.19
N LEU A 64 -26.71 -8.40 3.23
CA LEU A 64 -27.84 -7.61 3.73
C LEU A 64 -29.13 -7.96 2.98
N LYS A 65 -29.08 -8.05 1.64
CA LYS A 65 -30.23 -8.43 0.80
C LYS A 65 -30.72 -9.87 1.05
N SER A 66 -29.83 -10.76 1.46
CA SER A 66 -30.18 -12.14 1.83
C SER A 66 -30.78 -12.28 3.23
N GLY A 67 -30.82 -11.21 4.03
CA GLY A 67 -31.22 -11.27 5.43
C GLY A 67 -30.17 -11.96 6.32
N TYR A 68 -28.90 -11.95 5.88
CA TYR A 68 -27.80 -12.49 6.67
C TYR A 68 -27.62 -11.68 7.94
N ASP A 69 -27.57 -12.37 9.08
CA ASP A 69 -27.44 -11.74 10.39
C ASP A 69 -26.02 -11.18 10.60
N LEU A 70 -25.94 -9.89 10.92
CA LEU A 70 -24.71 -9.17 11.23
C LEU A 70 -24.62 -8.77 12.71
N GLU A 71 -25.59 -9.15 13.57
CA GLU A 71 -25.63 -8.78 14.99
C GLU A 71 -24.34 -9.18 15.72
N ASN A 72 -23.81 -10.36 15.39
CA ASN A 72 -22.56 -10.87 15.99
C ASN A 72 -21.30 -10.49 15.21
N ARG A 73 -21.40 -9.56 14.25
CA ARG A 73 -20.26 -9.05 13.47
C ARG A 73 -19.39 -10.18 12.91
N PRO A 74 -19.97 -11.10 12.11
CA PRO A 74 -19.23 -12.23 11.61
C PRO A 74 -18.21 -11.80 10.54
N CYS A 75 -17.12 -12.56 10.45
CA CYS A 75 -16.25 -12.54 9.29
C CYS A 75 -17.07 -12.66 8.00
N LEU A 76 -16.92 -11.69 7.10
CA LEU A 76 -17.67 -11.62 5.86
C LEU A 76 -17.02 -12.50 4.78
N SER A 77 -15.69 -12.50 4.74
CA SER A 77 -14.88 -13.37 3.88
C SER A 77 -13.49 -13.59 4.47
N GLU A 78 -13.11 -14.86 4.57
CA GLU A 78 -11.75 -15.26 4.96
C GLU A 78 -10.69 -14.80 3.96
N GLU A 79 -11.05 -14.77 2.67
CA GLU A 79 -10.19 -14.29 1.59
C GLU A 79 -11.06 -13.78 0.44
N ILE A 80 -11.28 -12.47 0.35
CA ILE A 80 -12.08 -11.87 -0.74
C ILE A 80 -11.27 -11.74 -2.03
N VAL A 81 -9.97 -11.42 -1.88
CA VAL A 81 -8.95 -11.43 -2.91
C VAL A 81 -7.65 -11.95 -2.29
N PRO A 82 -6.66 -12.40 -3.08
CA PRO A 82 -5.45 -12.99 -2.54
C PRO A 82 -4.80 -12.17 -1.42
N GLY A 83 -4.74 -12.73 -0.22
CA GLY A 83 -4.13 -12.11 0.97
C GLY A 83 -4.97 -11.05 1.70
N TRP A 84 -6.28 -10.94 1.44
CA TRP A 84 -7.19 -9.98 2.06
C TRP A 84 -8.45 -10.64 2.65
N ALA A 85 -8.63 -10.54 3.97
CA ALA A 85 -9.88 -10.86 4.66
C ALA A 85 -10.81 -9.64 4.74
N VAL A 86 -12.09 -9.88 5.05
CA VAL A 86 -13.09 -8.84 5.27
C VAL A 86 -13.90 -9.16 6.52
N ASP A 87 -13.96 -8.20 7.41
CA ASP A 87 -14.71 -8.28 8.66
C ASP A 87 -15.72 -7.14 8.77
N VAL A 88 -16.82 -7.39 9.46
CA VAL A 88 -17.81 -6.36 9.80
C VAL A 88 -17.63 -6.02 11.28
N VAL A 89 -17.61 -4.75 11.65
CA VAL A 89 -17.32 -4.31 13.02
C VAL A 89 -18.21 -3.13 13.41
N HIS A 90 -18.26 -2.81 14.70
CA HIS A 90 -18.96 -1.62 15.19
C HIS A 90 -18.13 -0.33 14.97
N GLN A 91 -18.84 0.79 14.86
CA GLN A 91 -18.25 2.13 14.89
C GLN A 91 -18.95 2.98 15.97
N PRO A 92 -18.32 3.23 17.14
CA PRO A 92 -16.97 2.84 17.56
C PRO A 92 -16.82 1.33 17.82
N PHE A 93 -15.58 0.82 17.77
CA PHE A 93 -15.26 -0.58 18.05
C PHE A 93 -15.73 -1.02 19.44
N GLU A 94 -16.36 -2.19 19.51
CA GLU A 94 -16.80 -2.82 20.75
C GLU A 94 -15.91 -4.00 21.15
N GLU A 95 -16.08 -4.49 22.39
CA GLU A 95 -15.34 -5.67 22.88
C GLU A 95 -15.71 -6.94 22.10
N THR A 96 -16.94 -7.01 21.60
CA THR A 96 -17.44 -8.10 20.76
C THR A 96 -16.67 -8.21 19.44
N ASP A 97 -16.21 -7.10 18.85
CA ASP A 97 -15.40 -7.08 17.62
C ASP A 97 -13.97 -7.63 17.83
N ARG A 98 -13.53 -7.72 19.10
CA ARG A 98 -12.21 -8.23 19.49
C ARG A 98 -12.22 -9.72 19.82
N MET A 99 -13.40 -10.32 19.93
CA MET A 99 -13.51 -11.73 20.27
C MET A 99 -13.04 -12.60 19.08
N PRO A 100 -12.15 -13.59 19.29
CA PRO A 100 -11.63 -14.42 18.20
C PRO A 100 -12.69 -15.16 17.38
N LYS A 101 -13.86 -15.42 17.96
CA LYS A 101 -15.00 -16.06 17.28
C LYS A 101 -15.67 -15.18 16.22
N ASN A 102 -15.51 -13.85 16.35
CA ASN A 102 -16.11 -12.86 15.46
C ASN A 102 -15.10 -12.36 14.41
N GLN A 103 -13.85 -12.83 14.46
CA GLN A 103 -12.79 -12.42 13.54
C GLN A 103 -12.50 -13.52 12.50
N CYS A 104 -12.08 -13.11 11.31
CA CYS A 104 -11.66 -14.03 10.26
C CYS A 104 -10.47 -14.91 10.70
N GLN A 105 -10.63 -16.22 10.58
CA GLN A 105 -9.66 -17.21 11.04
C GLN A 105 -8.34 -17.14 10.27
N LEU A 106 -8.37 -16.88 8.96
CA LEU A 106 -7.16 -16.74 8.16
C LEU A 106 -6.34 -15.52 8.58
N PHE A 107 -7.00 -14.45 9.03
CA PHE A 107 -6.31 -13.28 9.55
C PHE A 107 -5.70 -13.57 10.92
N LEU A 108 -6.46 -14.20 11.83
CA LEU A 108 -5.97 -14.67 13.13
C LEU A 108 -4.76 -15.60 13.00
N GLN A 109 -4.78 -16.50 12.02
CA GLN A 109 -3.70 -17.45 11.72
C GLN A 109 -2.55 -16.83 10.91
N LYS A 110 -2.61 -15.54 10.57
CA LYS A 110 -1.62 -14.83 9.71
C LYS A 110 -1.43 -15.46 8.33
N LYS A 111 -2.44 -16.18 7.82
CA LYS A 111 -2.45 -16.75 6.46
C LYS A 111 -2.78 -15.68 5.41
N VAL A 112 -3.64 -14.73 5.76
CA VAL A 112 -3.80 -13.47 5.02
C VAL A 112 -3.14 -12.33 5.78
N LYS A 113 -2.58 -11.36 5.06
CA LYS A 113 -1.80 -10.26 5.64
C LYS A 113 -2.60 -8.99 5.85
N ASN A 114 -3.70 -8.84 5.12
CA ASN A 114 -4.52 -7.66 5.10
C ASN A 114 -5.94 -8.00 5.52
N ILE A 115 -6.60 -7.05 6.16
CA ILE A 115 -8.00 -7.15 6.55
C ILE A 115 -8.68 -5.81 6.25
N ILE A 116 -9.91 -5.87 5.76
CA ILE A 116 -10.79 -4.71 5.60
C ILE A 116 -11.84 -4.79 6.70
N PHE A 117 -11.93 -3.75 7.52
CA PHE A 117 -13.01 -3.57 8.47
C PHE A 117 -14.09 -2.70 7.83
N LEU A 118 -15.30 -3.23 7.72
CA LEU A 118 -16.48 -2.49 7.30
C LEU A 118 -17.42 -2.26 8.48
N ASP A 119 -18.11 -1.13 8.51
CA ASP A 119 -19.35 -1.02 9.29
C ASP A 119 -20.52 -1.68 8.53
N GLU A 120 -21.69 -1.74 9.17
CA GLU A 120 -22.94 -2.23 8.56
C GLU A 120 -23.42 -1.44 7.33
N TYR A 121 -22.91 -0.24 7.12
CA TYR A 121 -23.22 0.62 5.99
C TYR A 121 -22.19 0.49 4.85
N GLY A 122 -21.15 -0.33 5.02
CA GLY A 122 -20.08 -0.52 4.04
C GLY A 122 -19.04 0.60 4.00
N HIS A 123 -18.99 1.44 5.04
CA HIS A 123 -17.88 2.37 5.23
C HIS A 123 -16.66 1.59 5.71
N VAL A 124 -15.51 1.90 5.11
CA VAL A 124 -14.25 1.31 5.54
C VAL A 124 -13.83 2.01 6.82
N ILE A 125 -13.70 1.25 7.90
CA ILE A 125 -13.15 1.75 9.14
C ILE A 125 -11.63 1.68 9.02
N ASP A 126 -11.00 2.83 8.82
CA ASP A 126 -9.55 2.94 8.88
C ASP A 126 -9.12 2.87 10.34
N ASN A 127 -9.04 1.66 10.83
CA ASN A 127 -8.34 1.38 12.07
C ASN A 127 -6.88 1.70 11.77
N GLY A 128 -6.39 2.85 12.23
CA GLY A 128 -4.99 3.31 12.14
C GLY A 128 -3.95 2.37 12.78
N ILE A 129 -4.25 1.07 12.86
CA ILE A 129 -3.34 -0.06 12.90
C ILE A 129 -2.33 0.12 11.77
N LYS A 130 -1.27 0.86 12.11
CA LYS A 130 0.08 0.56 11.64
C LYS A 130 0.18 -0.96 11.73
N LEU A 131 0.14 -1.63 10.58
CA LEU A 131 0.63 -2.99 10.45
C LEU A 131 2.05 -2.94 11.01
N GLY A 132 2.19 -3.33 12.27
CA GLY A 132 3.47 -3.48 12.94
C GLY A 132 4.19 -4.60 12.21
N LEU A 133 4.95 -4.21 11.20
CA LEU A 133 6.26 -4.80 10.94
C LEU A 133 7.17 -4.47 12.11
#